data_AF-A0A085LP49-F1
#
_entry.id   AF-A0A085LP49-F1
#
_cell.length_a   1.000
_cell.length_b   1.000
_cell.length_c   1.000
_cell.angle_alpha   90.00
_cell.angle_beta   90.00
_cell.angle_gamma   90.00
#
_symmetry.space_group_name_H-M   'P 1'
#
loop_
_entity.id
_entity.type
_entity.pdbx_description
1 polymer ?
#
loop_
_entity_poly.entity_id
_entity_poly.type
_entity_poly.pdbx_seq_one_letter_code
_entity_poly.pdbx_strand_id
1 'polypeptide(L)'
;MGSSSVVIVASKSRVAPLKKLSRETFEEEHQQLKRNGTVESNSKLTSLDVFLNEEAIIGVGGRLQSSDLPERTKHPIVLPSKHAVVDLLKRRAHERQLHAGVEQTLATTRQQFWILRGRSSVKRRWANTDGQSANSQRRF
;
A
#
# COMPACT_ATOMS: atom_id res chain seq x y z
N MET A 1 -15.66 -5.13 -28.90
CA MET A 1 -16.16 -4.94 -27.53
C MET A 1 -14.98 -5.13 -26.58
N GLY A 2 -14.22 -4.06 -26.37
CA GLY A 2 -12.95 -4.10 -25.66
C GLY A 2 -13.15 -3.93 -24.17
N SER A 3 -13.16 -5.05 -23.43
CA SER A 3 -13.02 -5.01 -21.99
C SER A 3 -11.54 -4.75 -21.69
N SER A 4 -11.19 -3.47 -21.53
CA SER A 4 -9.85 -3.06 -21.09
C SER A 4 -9.66 -3.45 -19.62
N SER A 5 -9.41 -4.74 -19.40
CA SER A 5 -8.66 -5.20 -18.23
C SER A 5 -7.26 -4.60 -18.34
N VAL A 6 -7.11 -3.38 -17.84
CA VAL A 6 -5.79 -2.80 -17.58
C VAL A 6 -5.22 -3.58 -16.40
N VAL A 7 -4.71 -4.77 -16.73
CA VAL A 7 -3.64 -5.41 -15.97
C VAL A 7 -2.63 -4.30 -15.73
N ILE A 8 -2.40 -3.93 -14.48
CA ILE A 8 -1.28 -3.07 -14.12
C ILE A 8 -0.05 -3.94 -14.37
N VAL A 9 0.35 -4.06 -15.63
CA VAL A 9 1.58 -4.70 -16.06
C VAL A 9 2.69 -3.94 -15.34
N ALA A 10 3.38 -4.63 -14.44
CA ALA A 10 4.48 -4.10 -13.66
C ALA A 10 5.67 -3.83 -14.58
N SER A 11 5.65 -2.71 -15.29
CA SER A 11 6.82 -2.16 -15.96
C SER A 11 7.82 -1.71 -14.89
N LYS A 12 9.09 -2.09 -15.04
CA LYS A 12 10.27 -1.79 -14.17
C LYS A 12 10.38 -0.33 -13.66
N SER A 13 9.63 0.62 -14.22
CA SER A 13 9.56 2.04 -13.81
C SER A 13 8.80 2.30 -12.49
N ARG A 14 7.81 1.48 -12.12
CA ARG A 14 6.91 1.78 -10.98
C ARG A 14 7.44 1.34 -9.61
N VAL A 15 8.48 0.52 -9.59
CA VAL A 15 9.01 -0.14 -8.38
C VAL A 15 10.14 0.67 -7.72
N ALA A 16 10.89 1.46 -8.49
CA ALA A 16 12.02 2.23 -7.98
C ALA A 16 11.62 3.22 -6.85
N PRO A 17 10.51 3.98 -6.96
CA PRO A 17 10.07 4.84 -5.87
C PRO A 17 9.68 4.07 -4.60
N LEU A 18 9.08 2.88 -4.76
CA LEU A 18 8.67 2.03 -3.65
C LEU A 18 9.85 1.37 -2.96
N LYS A 19 10.85 0.95 -3.73
CA LYS A 19 12.12 0.42 -3.22
C LYS A 19 12.87 1.45 -2.41
N LYS A 20 12.98 2.68 -2.94
CA LYS A 20 13.60 3.80 -2.23
C LYS A 20 12.86 4.09 -0.92
N LEU A 21 11.53 4.24 -0.99
CA LEU A 21 10.66 4.46 0.17
C LEU A 21 10.82 3.38 1.25
N SER A 22 10.80 2.10 0.84
CA SER A 22 10.92 0.98 1.76
C SER A 22 12.24 1.01 2.51
N ARG A 23 13.36 1.28 1.81
CA ARG A 23 14.69 1.36 2.43
C ARG A 23 14.79 2.57 3.36
N GLU A 24 14.36 3.74 2.91
CA GLU A 24 14.42 4.97 3.71
C GLU A 24 13.57 4.90 4.99
N THR A 25 12.43 4.18 4.94
CA THR A 25 11.50 4.14 6.08
C THR A 25 11.70 2.96 7.01
N PHE A 26 12.26 1.86 6.50
CA PHE A 26 12.41 0.59 7.21
C PHE A 26 13.85 0.08 7.11
N GLU A 27 14.85 0.98 7.22
CA GLU A 27 16.26 0.61 7.05
C GLU A 27 16.68 -0.43 8.11
N GLU A 28 16.27 -0.25 9.36
CA GLU A 28 16.54 -1.20 10.45
C GLU A 28 15.96 -2.58 10.14
N GLU A 29 14.68 -2.65 9.74
CA GLU A 29 14.05 -3.91 9.36
C GLU A 29 14.68 -4.53 8.11
N HIS A 30 15.16 -3.71 7.16
CA HIS A 30 15.89 -4.20 5.99
C HIS A 30 17.18 -4.91 6.40
N GLN A 31 17.92 -4.30 7.33
CA GLN A 31 19.16 -4.88 7.86
C GLN A 31 18.87 -6.15 8.67
N GLN A 32 17.83 -6.15 9.50
CA GLN A 32 17.42 -7.32 10.28
C GLN A 32 17.00 -8.47 9.37
N LEU A 33 16.16 -8.22 8.36
CA LEU A 33 15.72 -9.24 7.39
C LEU A 33 16.88 -9.80 6.57
N LYS A 34 17.88 -8.99 6.23
CA LYS A 34 19.10 -9.46 5.54
C LYS A 34 20.00 -10.32 6.43
N ARG A 35 20.12 -9.98 7.72
CA ARG A 35 21.03 -10.67 8.65
C ARG A 35 20.42 -11.94 9.21
N ASN A 36 19.16 -11.87 9.65
CA ASN A 36 18.52 -12.88 10.48
C ASN A 36 17.29 -13.51 9.81
N GLY A 37 16.84 -12.98 8.68
CA GLY A 37 15.60 -13.42 8.01
C GLY A 37 14.32 -13.03 8.75
N THR A 38 14.42 -12.34 9.89
CA THR A 38 13.29 -11.93 10.75
C THR A 38 13.49 -10.51 11.25
N VAL A 39 12.40 -9.86 11.70
CA VAL A 39 12.43 -8.55 12.35
C VAL A 39 12.41 -8.71 13.87
N GLU A 40 13.04 -7.77 14.58
CA GLU A 40 13.07 -7.77 16.04
C GLU A 40 11.71 -7.45 16.66
N SER A 41 11.49 -7.89 17.90
CA SER A 41 10.20 -7.76 18.59
C SER A 41 9.75 -6.30 18.81
N ASN A 42 10.68 -5.35 18.85
CA ASN A 42 10.43 -3.92 18.98
C ASN A 42 10.01 -3.22 17.67
N SER A 43 10.09 -3.92 16.52
CA SER A 43 9.78 -3.35 15.22
C SER A 43 8.29 -3.03 15.07
N LYS A 44 7.98 -2.06 14.22
CA LYS A 44 6.60 -1.77 13.78
C LYS A 44 6.03 -2.88 12.90
N LEU A 45 6.87 -3.80 12.44
CA LEU A 45 6.51 -4.90 11.55
C LEU A 45 6.38 -6.24 12.27
N THR A 46 6.69 -6.34 13.57
CA THR A 46 6.65 -7.60 14.35
C THR A 46 5.30 -8.31 14.31
N SER A 47 4.18 -7.55 14.21
CA SER A 47 2.84 -8.14 14.12
C SER A 47 2.52 -8.72 12.74
N LEU A 48 3.43 -8.59 11.78
CA LEU A 48 3.28 -9.03 10.41
C LEU A 48 4.33 -10.10 10.12
N ASP A 49 3.93 -11.14 9.40
CA ASP A 49 4.89 -12.01 8.74
C ASP A 49 5.50 -11.22 7.58
N VAL A 50 6.78 -10.84 7.66
CA VAL A 50 7.44 -9.96 6.68
C VAL A 50 8.67 -10.60 6.08
N PHE A 51 8.89 -10.33 4.80
CA PHE A 51 10.05 -10.84 4.06
C PHE A 51 10.54 -9.82 3.03
N LEU A 52 11.78 -9.99 2.57
CA LEU A 52 12.33 -9.23 1.44
C LEU A 52 12.05 -9.98 0.14
N ASN A 53 11.38 -9.32 -0.79
CA ASN A 53 11.19 -9.88 -2.13
C ASN A 53 12.44 -9.71 -3.01
N GLU A 54 12.40 -10.24 -4.23
CA GLU A 54 13.49 -10.16 -5.22
C GLU A 54 13.91 -8.71 -5.55
N GLU A 55 13.00 -7.75 -5.40
CA GLU A 55 13.26 -6.34 -5.62
C GLU A 55 13.90 -5.63 -4.40
N ALA A 56 14.14 -6.36 -3.31
CA ALA A 56 14.56 -5.89 -2.00
C ALA A 56 13.56 -4.90 -1.36
N ILE A 57 12.27 -5.15 -1.56
CA ILE A 57 11.16 -4.43 -0.95
C ILE A 57 10.52 -5.33 0.12
N ILE A 58 10.14 -4.75 1.26
CA ILE A 58 9.48 -5.51 2.32
C ILE A 58 8.04 -5.82 1.90
N GLY A 59 7.72 -7.10 1.81
CA GLY A 59 6.38 -7.63 1.57
C GLY A 59 5.82 -8.30 2.81
N VAL A 60 4.49 -8.44 2.86
CA VAL A 60 3.82 -9.25 3.88
C VAL A 60 3.68 -10.68 3.36
N GLY A 61 4.17 -11.65 4.13
CA GLY A 61 3.99 -13.08 3.94
C GLY A 61 2.61 -13.58 4.41
N GLY A 62 2.37 -14.89 4.24
CA GLY A 62 1.26 -15.57 4.92
C GLY A 62 0.17 -16.19 4.03
N ARG A 63 -1.00 -16.43 4.66
CA ARG A 63 -2.09 -17.38 4.32
C ARG A 63 -2.56 -17.53 2.86
N LEU A 64 -2.23 -16.58 1.96
CA LEU A 64 -2.64 -16.62 0.56
C LEU A 64 -1.62 -17.27 -0.38
N GLN A 65 -0.52 -17.82 0.14
CA GLN A 65 0.51 -18.47 -0.71
C GLN A 65 -0.09 -19.53 -1.64
N SER A 66 -1.03 -20.34 -1.14
CA SER A 66 -1.70 -21.42 -1.88
C SER A 66 -2.89 -20.98 -2.75
N SER A 67 -3.12 -19.68 -2.95
CA SER A 67 -4.23 -19.18 -3.79
C SER A 67 -3.80 -18.91 -5.23
N ASP A 68 -4.71 -18.90 -6.19
CA ASP A 68 -4.44 -18.50 -7.60
C ASP A 68 -4.43 -16.96 -7.80
N LEU A 69 -4.27 -16.20 -6.72
CA LEU A 69 -4.24 -14.75 -6.77
C LEU A 69 -2.92 -14.23 -7.38
N PRO A 70 -2.91 -13.01 -7.94
CA PRO A 70 -1.68 -12.38 -8.37
C PRO A 70 -0.66 -12.25 -7.22
N GLU A 71 0.63 -12.43 -7.52
CA GLU A 71 1.75 -12.33 -6.56
C GLU A 71 1.67 -11.08 -5.66
N ARG A 72 1.36 -9.91 -6.21
CA ARG A 72 1.23 -8.64 -5.45
C ARG A 72 0.07 -8.64 -4.45
N THR A 73 -0.94 -9.47 -4.70
CA THR A 73 -2.10 -9.65 -3.81
C THR A 73 -1.83 -10.69 -2.74
N LYS A 74 -1.04 -11.73 -3.07
CA LYS A 74 -0.52 -12.66 -2.07
C LYS A 74 0.47 -11.99 -1.11
N HIS A 75 1.30 -11.12 -1.67
CA HIS A 75 2.42 -10.47 -1.01
C HIS A 75 2.34 -8.95 -1.15
N PRO A 76 1.40 -8.30 -0.46
CA PRO A 76 1.26 -6.86 -0.53
C PRO A 76 2.50 -6.17 0.05
N ILE A 77 2.92 -5.08 -0.62
CA ILE A 77 4.10 -4.31 -0.22
C ILE A 77 3.79 -3.50 1.03
N VAL A 78 4.66 -3.57 2.03
CA VAL A 78 4.53 -2.77 3.25
C VAL A 78 4.84 -1.31 2.95
N LEU A 79 3.92 -0.42 3.33
CA LEU A 79 4.06 1.03 3.17
C LEU A 79 3.89 1.76 4.50
N PRO A 80 4.65 2.83 4.75
CA PRO A 80 4.45 3.64 5.95
C PRO A 80 3.13 4.40 5.93
N SER A 81 2.58 4.68 7.10
CA SER A 81 1.34 5.47 7.26
C SER A 81 1.45 6.94 6.78
N LYS A 82 2.66 7.51 6.91
CA LYS A 82 2.96 8.92 6.71
C LYS A 82 4.08 9.07 5.67
N HIS A 83 3.70 9.21 4.41
CA HIS A 83 4.65 9.56 3.34
C HIS A 83 3.89 10.16 2.15
N ALA A 84 4.50 11.10 1.43
CA ALA A 84 3.86 11.80 0.31
C ALA A 84 3.38 10.83 -0.79
N VAL A 85 4.21 9.83 -1.13
CA VAL A 85 3.84 8.79 -2.12
C VAL A 85 2.64 7.97 -1.66
N VAL A 86 2.56 7.61 -0.37
CA VAL A 86 1.44 6.84 0.18
C VAL A 86 0.17 7.68 0.20
N ASP A 87 0.28 8.97 0.48
CA ASP A 87 -0.82 9.91 0.41
C ASP A 87 -1.38 10.07 -1.01
N LEU A 88 -0.51 10.12 -2.02
CA LEU A 88 -0.91 10.12 -3.43
C LEU A 88 -1.60 8.80 -3.83
N LEU A 89 -1.08 7.66 -3.37
CA LEU A 89 -1.69 6.35 -3.61
C LEU A 89 -3.11 6.25 -3.02
N LYS A 90 -3.29 6.67 -1.76
CA LYS A 90 -4.60 6.70 -1.10
C LYS A 90 -5.59 7.60 -1.84
N ARG A 91 -5.14 8.80 -2.24
CA ARG A 91 -5.96 9.76 -3.00
C ARG A 91 -6.42 9.16 -4.33
N ARG A 92 -5.47 8.61 -5.10
CA ARG A 92 -5.76 7.99 -6.40
C ARG A 92 -6.71 6.80 -6.27
N ALA A 93 -6.57 5.98 -5.23
CA ALA A 93 -7.46 4.86 -4.96
C ALA A 93 -8.89 5.35 -4.66
N HIS A 94 -9.02 6.38 -3.82
CA HIS A 94 -10.31 6.98 -3.47
C HIS A 94 -11.01 7.65 -4.67
N GLU A 95 -10.28 8.45 -5.46
CA GLU A 95 -10.82 9.11 -6.67
C GLU A 95 -11.30 8.10 -7.71
N ARG A 96 -10.54 7.01 -7.92
CA ARG A 96 -10.92 5.94 -8.85
C ARG A 96 -12.14 5.15 -8.43
N GLN A 97 -12.47 5.18 -7.15
CA GLN A 97 -13.65 4.51 -6.60
C GLN A 97 -14.83 5.47 -6.41
N LEU A 98 -14.83 6.61 -7.12
CA LEU A 98 -15.91 7.60 -7.06
C LEU A 98 -16.18 8.07 -5.63
N HIS A 99 -15.09 8.35 -4.90
CA HIS A 99 -15.15 8.81 -3.51
C HIS A 99 -15.72 7.79 -2.51
N ALA A 100 -15.50 6.50 -2.79
CA ALA A 100 -15.85 5.44 -1.88
C ALA A 100 -15.32 5.65 -0.45
N GLY A 101 -16.11 5.19 0.51
CA GLY A 101 -15.82 5.33 1.94
C GLY A 101 -14.57 4.57 2.39
N VAL A 102 -14.31 4.68 3.70
CA VAL A 102 -13.02 4.28 4.29
C VAL A 102 -12.62 2.85 4.01
N GLU A 103 -13.56 1.95 4.23
CA GLU A 103 -13.33 0.51 4.16
C GLU A 103 -13.13 0.04 2.72
N GLN A 104 -13.83 0.62 1.76
CA GLN A 104 -13.72 0.24 0.34
C GLN A 104 -12.39 0.71 -0.27
N THR A 105 -11.93 1.91 0.07
CA THR A 105 -10.59 2.37 -0.34
C THR A 105 -9.50 1.52 0.31
N LEU A 106 -9.66 1.19 1.60
CA LEU A 106 -8.71 0.35 2.31
C LEU A 106 -8.66 -1.07 1.73
N ALA A 107 -9.82 -1.68 1.42
CA ALA A 107 -9.90 -3.00 0.83
C ALA A 107 -9.19 -3.08 -0.53
N THR A 108 -9.38 -2.08 -1.40
CA THR A 108 -8.70 -2.05 -2.70
C THR A 108 -7.22 -1.76 -2.56
N THR A 109 -6.82 -0.89 -1.63
CA THR A 109 -5.40 -0.62 -1.39
C THR A 109 -4.68 -1.87 -0.87
N ARG A 110 -5.34 -2.67 -0.02
CA ARG A 110 -4.81 -3.94 0.52
C ARG A 110 -4.56 -5.03 -0.51
N GLN A 111 -5.13 -4.93 -1.71
CA GLN A 111 -4.85 -5.88 -2.80
C GLN A 111 -3.41 -5.79 -3.31
N GLN A 112 -2.68 -4.71 -3.01
CA GLN A 112 -1.29 -4.50 -3.46
C GLN A 112 -0.39 -3.91 -2.38
N PHE A 113 -0.95 -3.22 -1.40
CA PHE A 113 -0.21 -2.43 -0.42
C PHE A 113 -0.74 -2.62 1.00
N TRP A 114 0.15 -2.96 1.90
CA TRP A 114 -0.11 -3.00 3.33
C TRP A 114 0.33 -1.69 3.99
N ILE A 115 -0.58 -0.71 4.03
CA ILE A 115 -0.31 0.56 4.72
C ILE A 115 -0.37 0.34 6.23
N LEU A 116 0.74 0.60 6.93
CA LEU A 116 0.79 0.56 8.39
C LEU A 116 -0.28 1.49 8.97
N ARG A 117 -1.01 1.02 9.99
CA ARG A 117 -2.16 1.77 10.55
C ARG A 117 -3.12 2.26 9.45
N GLY A 118 -3.38 1.40 8.45
CA GLY A 118 -4.08 1.76 7.21
C GLY A 118 -5.38 2.52 7.45
N ARG A 119 -6.32 1.95 8.23
CA ARG A 119 -7.62 2.58 8.54
C ARG A 119 -7.49 4.02 9.04
N SER A 120 -6.66 4.25 10.05
CA SER A 120 -6.40 5.60 10.59
C SER A 120 -5.72 6.51 9.57
N SER A 121 -4.83 5.95 8.75
CA SER A 121 -4.08 6.68 7.71
C SER A 121 -4.96 7.15 6.57
N VAL A 122 -5.99 6.37 6.22
CA VAL A 122 -6.95 6.76 5.19
C VAL A 122 -8.00 7.72 5.77
N LYS A 123 -8.55 7.43 6.96
CA LYS A 123 -9.48 8.32 7.69
C LYS A 123 -8.94 9.75 7.86
N ARG A 124 -7.67 9.89 8.26
CA ARG A 124 -7.02 11.19 8.48
C ARG A 124 -7.00 12.08 7.24
N ARG A 125 -6.94 11.50 6.03
CA ARG A 125 -6.83 12.28 4.80
C ARG A 125 -8.19 12.77 4.29
N TRP A 126 -9.26 12.02 4.52
CA TRP A 126 -10.61 12.39 4.05
C TRP A 126 -11.32 13.41 4.92
N ALA A 127 -10.98 13.49 6.22
CA ALA A 127 -11.42 14.58 7.08
C ALA A 127 -11.18 15.98 6.47
N ASN A 128 -10.20 16.10 5.56
CA ASN A 128 -9.85 17.35 4.86
C ASN A 128 -10.34 17.43 3.41
N THR A 129 -10.79 16.32 2.79
CA THR A 129 -11.07 16.27 1.33
C THR A 129 -12.58 16.28 1.05
N ASP A 130 -13.39 15.63 1.88
CA ASP A 130 -14.85 15.55 1.69
C ASP A 130 -15.52 16.93 1.86
N GLY A 131 -14.90 17.83 2.62
CA GLY A 131 -15.33 19.24 2.74
C GLY A 131 -15.06 20.10 1.50
N GLN A 132 -14.14 19.70 0.61
CA GLN A 132 -13.84 20.45 -0.62
C GLN A 132 -14.69 19.98 -1.81
N SER A 133 -15.05 18.69 -1.87
CA SER A 133 -15.90 18.16 -2.95
C SER A 133 -17.36 18.66 -2.87
N ALA A 134 -17.88 18.87 -1.66
CA ALA A 134 -19.25 19.38 -1.45
C ALA A 134 -19.44 20.81 -1.99
N ASN A 135 -18.36 21.60 -2.14
CA ASN A 135 -18.43 22.97 -2.65
C ASN A 135 -18.31 23.07 -4.18
N SER A 136 -17.93 21.98 -4.88
CA SER A 136 -17.77 22.00 -6.35
C SER A 136 -19.01 21.57 -7.13
N GLN A 137 -20.08 21.13 -6.45
CA GLN A 137 -21.36 20.74 -7.07
C GLN A 137 -22.51 21.74 -6.86
N ARG A 138 -22.27 22.90 -6.24
CA ARG A 138 -23.26 23.99 -6.08
C ARG A 138 -22.98 25.21 -6.98
N ARG A 139 -22.54 24.95 -8.21
CA ARG A 139 -22.43 25.96 -9.26
C ARG A 139 -22.91 25.37 -10.58
N PHE A 140 -24.21 25.20 -10.68
CA PHE A 140 -25.01 25.37 -11.90
C PHE A 140 -26.40 25.81 -11.48
#